data_AF-A0A348WSY8-F1
#
_entry.id   AF-A0A348WSY8-F1
#
_cell.length_a   1.000
_cell.length_b   1.000
_cell.length_c   1.000
_cell.angle_alpha   90.00
_cell.angle_beta   90.00
_cell.angle_gamma   90.00
#
_symmetry.space_group_name_H-M   'P 1'
#
loop_
_entity.id
_entity.type
_entity.pdbx_description
1 polymer ?
#
loop_
_entity_poly.entity_id
_entity_poly.type
_entity_poly.pdbx_seq_one_letter_code
_entity_poly.pdbx_strand_id
1 'polypeptide(L)'
;MKKIKVFLFIIAILSCGLLVGCDTTGNTEDGGTSNIIQLETPQNIRFVEYSGNSILFFDLVDEANSYQITIFKNNVYHSRIDITNEEAVLGILLKDLSEGEYSLTIKAMAKSGSKILNSQASEAISFTIDGSGDISGTKYNVVFDSNGGTQVTTQLVSSGNCASEPTKPRKTGYVFVCWLLDGAVYDFDTPVISNITLVASWQKSDNPDGEDIELSEYYAAAKDLTGTALKNKLRSIISTNVKNTTYSFLTSSNGLPYTDADPEIAGNIILFYGKVSVKASSSWNREHVWPKSRGWFKTSGAGADIHHIRPEDMNVNTKRGNLIMGIVSGGKNNQYTNGVSGGYYNSNLYEPIDSVKGDIARIYMYMLIRYAQTDSSYPITNVISSMQLLLQWHNSDPVDEFEKVRNERSYEVQGNRNPFIDYPEFAEMIWG
;
A
#
# COMPACT_ATOMS: atom_id res chain seq x y z
N MET A 1 4.55 5.10 -45.11
CA MET A 1 3.37 5.99 -44.96
C MET A 1 2.26 5.23 -44.23
N LYS A 2 1.58 5.89 -43.27
CA LYS A 2 0.60 5.43 -42.25
C LYS A 2 1.26 5.23 -40.87
N LYS A 3 1.51 6.32 -40.14
CA LYS A 3 0.64 7.04 -39.17
C LYS A 3 0.72 6.42 -37.76
N ILE A 4 1.65 6.98 -36.99
CA ILE A 4 1.81 6.85 -35.54
C ILE A 4 0.60 7.49 -34.85
N LYS A 5 -0.07 6.74 -33.97
CA LYS A 5 -1.04 7.27 -32.99
C LYS A 5 -0.37 7.20 -31.62
N VAL A 6 -0.11 8.37 -31.06
CA VAL A 6 0.32 8.59 -29.67
C VAL A 6 -0.88 8.29 -28.77
N PHE A 7 -0.66 7.50 -27.72
CA PHE A 7 -1.57 7.27 -26.61
C PHE A 7 -0.79 7.66 -25.35
N LEU A 8 -1.09 8.84 -24.78
CA LEU A 8 -0.64 9.23 -23.45
C LEU A 8 -1.90 9.32 -22.59
N PHE A 9 -1.97 8.48 -21.56
CA PHE A 9 -3.11 8.38 -20.66
C PHE A 9 -2.97 9.41 -19.53
N ILE A 10 -4.10 10.02 -19.20
CA ILE A 10 -4.33 11.08 -18.23
C ILE A 10 -4.13 10.55 -16.80
N ILE A 11 -3.33 11.26 -15.98
CA ILE A 11 -3.38 11.13 -14.51
C ILE A 11 -4.04 12.38 -13.93
N ALA A 12 -4.94 12.13 -13.00
CA ALA A 12 -5.98 13.01 -12.50
C ALA A 12 -5.45 14.17 -11.64
N ILE A 13 -6.07 15.33 -11.85
CA ILE A 13 -6.03 16.48 -10.95
C ILE A 13 -6.89 16.12 -9.72
N LEU A 14 -6.26 15.97 -8.56
CA LEU A 14 -6.96 16.07 -7.28
C LEU A 14 -6.78 17.50 -6.77
N SER A 15 -7.89 18.22 -6.69
CA SER A 15 -7.98 19.51 -6.00
C SER A 15 -8.73 19.30 -4.68
N CYS A 16 -8.44 20.18 -3.73
CA CYS A 16 -9.21 20.55 -2.55
C CYS A 16 -8.70 20.00 -1.21
N GLY A 17 -8.13 20.91 -0.42
CA GLY A 17 -7.83 20.77 1.00
C GLY A 17 -7.36 22.13 1.53
N LEU A 18 -8.32 23.02 1.81
CA LEU A 18 -8.11 24.31 2.45
C LEU A 18 -7.27 24.17 3.73
N LEU A 19 -6.27 25.04 3.89
CA LEU A 19 -5.84 25.50 5.22
C LEU A 19 -6.07 27.00 5.31
N VAL A 20 -7.03 27.31 6.17
CA VAL A 20 -7.57 28.62 6.50
C VAL A 20 -6.47 29.50 7.10
N GLY A 21 -6.40 30.73 6.59
CA GLY A 21 -5.52 31.77 7.09
C GLY A 21 -5.80 32.15 8.54
N CYS A 22 -4.74 32.41 9.29
CA CYS A 22 -4.79 33.22 10.48
C CYS A 22 -4.49 34.67 10.05
N ASP A 23 -5.54 35.46 9.90
CA ASP A 23 -5.48 36.89 9.69
C ASP A 23 -5.04 37.58 10.99
N THR A 24 -3.91 38.28 10.98
CA THR A 24 -3.73 39.47 11.81
C THR A 24 -2.90 40.50 11.05
N THR A 25 -3.56 41.45 10.38
CA THR A 25 -2.97 42.78 10.17
C THR A 25 -4.01 43.86 10.44
N GLY A 26 -3.93 44.44 11.63
CA GLY A 26 -4.27 45.84 11.83
C GLY A 26 -2.98 46.63 11.82
N ASN A 27 -2.65 47.30 10.71
CA ASN A 27 -2.26 48.71 10.72
C ASN A 27 -2.02 49.21 9.29
N THR A 28 -2.66 50.34 8.99
CA THR A 28 -2.40 51.19 7.83
C THR A 28 -1.10 51.95 8.04
N GLU A 29 -0.13 51.80 7.13
CA GLU A 29 0.83 52.86 6.81
C GLU A 29 1.26 52.72 5.34
N ASP A 30 0.97 53.76 4.57
CA ASP A 30 1.36 53.96 3.18
C ASP A 30 2.85 54.32 3.15
N GLY A 31 3.66 53.43 2.59
CA GLY A 31 5.10 53.58 2.44
C GLY A 31 5.58 52.65 1.32
N GLY A 32 5.72 53.19 0.12
CA GLY A 32 6.10 52.44 -1.07
C GLY A 32 7.44 51.71 -0.94
N THR A 33 7.38 50.39 -0.82
CA THR A 33 8.44 49.48 -1.27
C THR A 33 7.80 48.44 -2.17
N SER A 34 8.09 48.50 -3.47
CA SER A 34 7.75 47.42 -4.38
C SER A 34 8.50 46.17 -3.95
N ASN A 35 7.85 45.23 -3.26
CA ASN A 35 8.44 43.94 -2.94
C ASN A 35 8.72 43.23 -4.26
N ILE A 36 10.01 43.15 -4.60
CA ILE A 36 10.50 42.38 -5.74
C ILE A 36 10.55 40.93 -5.28
N ILE A 37 9.81 40.05 -5.95
CA ILE A 37 9.79 38.61 -5.66
C ILE A 37 10.79 37.94 -6.61
N GLN A 38 11.61 37.01 -6.11
CA GLN A 38 12.54 36.24 -6.94
C GLN A 38 12.04 34.79 -7.04
N LEU A 39 12.02 34.25 -8.26
CA LEU A 39 11.64 32.85 -8.48
C LEU A 39 12.60 31.88 -7.79
N GLU A 40 12.07 30.74 -7.35
CA GLU A 40 12.86 29.64 -6.82
C GLU A 40 13.74 29.01 -7.89
N THR A 41 14.85 28.40 -7.46
CA THR A 41 15.77 27.71 -8.36
C THR A 41 15.22 26.31 -8.67
N PRO A 42 15.17 25.88 -9.95
CA PRO A 42 14.73 24.54 -10.33
C PRO A 42 15.50 23.43 -9.59
N GLN A 43 14.77 22.42 -9.11
CA GLN A 43 15.27 21.27 -8.34
C GLN A 43 15.01 19.95 -9.08
N ASN A 44 15.50 18.83 -8.54
CA ASN A 44 15.25 17.47 -9.03
C ASN A 44 15.55 17.26 -10.52
N ILE A 45 16.60 17.94 -10.99
CA ILE A 45 17.06 17.87 -12.37
C ILE A 45 17.69 16.51 -12.63
N ARG A 46 17.19 15.79 -13.64
CA ARG A 46 17.53 14.39 -13.90
C ARG A 46 17.45 14.05 -15.38
N PHE A 47 18.18 13.04 -15.80
CA PHE A 47 18.05 12.44 -17.14
C PHE A 47 17.35 11.10 -17.02
N VAL A 48 16.37 10.85 -17.88
CA VAL A 48 15.65 9.57 -17.95
C VAL A 48 15.89 8.96 -19.32
N GLU A 49 16.32 7.70 -19.32
CA GLU A 49 16.52 6.93 -20.55
C GLU A 49 15.20 6.36 -21.06
N TYR A 50 14.84 6.71 -22.30
CA TYR A 50 13.67 6.14 -22.97
C TYR A 50 13.93 5.87 -24.45
N SER A 51 13.83 4.59 -24.84
CA SER A 51 14.01 4.14 -26.23
C SER A 51 15.36 4.57 -26.84
N GLY A 52 16.44 4.54 -26.05
CA GLY A 52 17.79 4.97 -26.48
C GLY A 52 17.91 6.49 -26.65
N ASN A 53 17.28 7.26 -25.77
CA ASN A 53 17.41 8.71 -25.71
C ASN A 53 17.41 9.14 -24.24
N SER A 54 18.32 10.06 -23.89
CA SER A 54 18.35 10.71 -22.58
C SER A 54 17.46 11.95 -22.57
N ILE A 55 16.42 11.94 -21.73
CA ILE A 55 15.44 13.02 -21.63
C ILE A 55 15.64 13.76 -20.30
N LEU A 56 15.87 15.07 -20.35
CA LEU A 56 16.02 15.93 -19.19
C LEU A 56 14.65 16.26 -18.57
N PHE A 57 14.54 16.09 -17.25
CA PHE A 57 13.41 16.49 -16.42
C PHE A 57 13.89 17.31 -15.23
N PHE A 58 13.02 18.16 -14.69
CA PHE A 58 13.24 18.93 -13.46
C PHE A 58 11.88 19.42 -12.92
N ASP A 59 11.86 19.88 -11.67
CA ASP A 59 10.63 20.39 -11.05
C ASP A 59 10.30 21.80 -11.55
N LEU A 60 9.02 21.99 -11.88
CA LEU A 60 8.54 23.30 -12.30
C LEU A 60 8.50 24.26 -11.11
N VAL A 61 8.82 25.51 -11.39
CA VAL A 61 8.79 26.62 -10.44
C VAL A 61 7.47 27.38 -10.62
N ASP A 62 6.73 27.57 -9.54
CA ASP A 62 5.51 28.36 -9.54
C ASP A 62 5.78 29.80 -10.04
N GLU A 63 4.83 30.36 -10.80
CA GLU A 63 4.92 31.69 -11.44
C GLU A 63 6.04 31.85 -12.50
N ALA A 64 6.82 30.82 -12.81
CA ALA A 64 7.76 30.85 -13.93
C ALA A 64 7.00 30.94 -15.26
N ASN A 65 7.52 31.75 -16.18
CA ASN A 65 6.98 31.89 -17.53
C ASN A 65 7.65 30.93 -18.53
N SER A 66 8.93 30.65 -18.32
CA SER A 66 9.76 29.81 -19.20
C SER A 66 11.02 29.36 -18.46
N TYR A 67 11.81 28.49 -19.06
CA TYR A 67 13.10 28.06 -18.52
C TYR A 67 14.23 28.28 -19.51
N GLN A 68 15.41 28.57 -18.97
CA GLN A 68 16.65 28.70 -19.69
C GLN A 68 17.61 27.60 -19.24
N ILE A 69 17.94 26.68 -20.14
CA ILE A 69 18.93 25.63 -19.93
C ILE A 69 20.22 26.07 -20.62
N THR A 70 21.30 26.19 -19.86
CA THR A 70 22.63 26.51 -20.39
C THR A 70 23.51 25.28 -20.31
N ILE A 71 24.13 24.90 -21.42
CA ILE A 71 24.97 23.71 -21.54
C ILE A 71 26.41 24.18 -21.76
N PHE A 72 27.33 23.56 -21.04
CA PHE A 72 28.77 23.77 -21.13
C PHE A 72 29.43 22.47 -21.60
N LYS A 73 30.46 22.57 -22.43
CA LYS A 73 31.35 21.45 -22.79
C LYS A 73 32.73 21.77 -22.23
N ASN A 74 33.29 20.87 -21.40
CA ASN A 74 34.57 21.11 -20.72
C ASN A 74 34.64 22.49 -20.01
N ASN A 75 33.57 22.86 -19.29
CA ASN A 75 33.41 24.16 -18.62
C ASN A 75 33.40 25.41 -19.54
N VAL A 76 33.30 25.23 -20.86
CA VAL A 76 33.13 26.32 -21.82
C VAL A 76 31.69 26.34 -22.29
N TYR A 77 31.09 27.53 -22.39
CA TYR A 77 29.72 27.67 -22.93
C TYR A 77 29.61 26.97 -24.29
N HIS A 78 28.63 26.09 -24.42
CA HIS A 78 28.37 25.33 -25.63
C HIS A 78 27.09 25.82 -26.30
N SER A 79 25.96 25.76 -25.60
CA SER A 79 24.66 26.13 -26.14
C SER A 79 23.70 26.56 -25.04
N ARG A 80 22.60 27.18 -25.46
CA ARG A 80 21.47 27.56 -24.62
C ARG A 80 20.17 27.13 -25.28
N ILE A 81 19.26 26.60 -24.48
CA ILE A 81 17.92 26.20 -24.90
C ILE A 81 16.93 26.98 -24.02
N ASP A 82 16.01 27.69 -24.65
CA ASP A 82 14.89 28.35 -23.97
C ASP A 82 13.62 27.56 -24.25
N ILE A 83 12.87 27.21 -23.21
CA ILE A 83 11.67 26.37 -23.31
C ILE A 83 10.50 26.98 -22.54
N THR A 84 9.29 26.65 -22.98
CA THR A 84 8.03 26.97 -22.31
C THR A 84 7.74 26.01 -21.15
N ASN A 85 6.76 26.36 -20.31
CA ASN A 85 6.28 25.46 -19.26
C ASN A 85 5.67 24.18 -19.84
N GLU A 86 4.94 24.26 -20.97
CA GLU A 86 4.38 23.08 -21.60
C GLU A 86 5.47 22.11 -22.11
N GLU A 87 6.57 22.63 -22.65
CA GLU A 87 7.70 21.81 -23.08
C GLU A 87 8.46 21.21 -21.88
N ALA A 88 8.59 21.94 -20.78
CA ALA A 88 9.23 21.44 -19.57
C ALA A 88 8.48 20.23 -18.96
N VAL A 89 7.13 20.24 -19.01
CA VAL A 89 6.29 19.12 -18.54
C VAL A 89 6.53 17.84 -19.35
N LEU A 90 6.83 17.96 -20.65
CA LEU A 90 7.00 16.82 -21.55
C LEU A 90 8.39 16.18 -21.48
N GLY A 91 9.35 16.84 -20.84
CA GLY A 91 10.76 16.46 -20.84
C GLY A 91 11.51 16.98 -22.07
N ILE A 92 12.80 17.26 -21.91
CA ILE A 92 13.64 17.91 -22.92
C ILE A 92 14.67 16.93 -23.48
N LEU A 93 14.59 16.67 -24.78
CA LEU A 93 15.64 15.93 -25.48
C LEU A 93 16.79 16.88 -25.83
N LEU A 94 17.98 16.62 -25.27
CA LEU A 94 19.19 17.33 -25.67
C LEU A 94 19.67 16.79 -27.02
N LYS A 95 19.90 17.68 -27.99
CA LYS A 95 20.34 17.33 -29.35
C LYS A 95 21.67 18.01 -29.67
N ASP A 96 22.32 17.51 -30.72
CA ASP A 96 23.54 18.09 -31.29
C ASP A 96 24.72 18.13 -30.32
N LEU A 97 24.77 17.18 -29.38
CA LEU A 97 25.92 16.98 -28.50
C LEU A 97 26.83 15.90 -29.09
N SER A 98 28.11 16.22 -29.22
CA SER A 98 29.15 15.26 -29.64
C SER A 98 29.80 14.59 -28.42
N GLU A 99 30.49 13.48 -28.62
CA GLU A 99 31.25 12.80 -27.55
C GLU A 99 32.08 13.79 -26.70
N GLY A 100 32.04 13.61 -25.37
CA GLY A 100 32.81 14.39 -24.40
C GLY A 100 32.04 14.76 -23.14
N GLU A 101 32.72 15.51 -22.26
CA GLU A 101 32.22 15.95 -20.95
C GLU A 101 31.41 17.25 -21.06
N TYR A 102 30.22 17.25 -20.49
CA TYR A 102 29.31 18.38 -20.43
C TYR A 102 28.87 18.67 -19.01
N SER A 103 28.37 19.88 -18.80
CA SER A 103 27.53 20.21 -17.67
C SER A 103 26.38 21.13 -18.08
N LEU A 104 25.30 21.17 -17.31
CA LEU A 104 24.20 22.10 -17.54
C LEU A 104 23.71 22.78 -16.27
N THR A 105 23.09 23.95 -16.44
CA THR A 105 22.37 24.68 -15.39
C THR A 105 21.03 25.16 -15.91
N ILE A 106 20.03 25.26 -15.03
CA ILE A 106 18.67 25.70 -15.39
C ILE A 106 18.30 26.96 -14.59
N LYS A 107 17.64 27.91 -15.25
CA LYS A 107 17.01 29.08 -14.63
C LYS A 107 15.52 29.14 -14.96
N ALA A 108 14.70 29.42 -13.96
CA ALA A 108 13.32 29.82 -14.15
C ALA A 108 13.28 31.32 -14.53
N MET A 109 12.53 31.62 -15.58
CA MET A 109 12.46 32.95 -16.18
C MET A 109 11.11 33.58 -15.89
N ALA A 110 11.12 34.78 -15.33
CA ALA A 110 9.92 35.56 -15.09
C ALA A 110 9.40 36.16 -16.41
N LYS A 111 8.10 36.47 -16.44
CA LYS A 111 7.49 37.16 -17.59
C LYS A 111 8.12 38.55 -17.76
N SER A 112 8.49 38.89 -18.99
CA SER A 112 9.06 40.22 -19.30
C SER A 112 8.12 41.34 -18.87
N GLY A 113 8.65 42.33 -18.16
CA GLY A 113 7.89 43.47 -17.60
C GLY A 113 7.11 43.16 -16.31
N SER A 114 7.20 41.95 -15.76
CA SER A 114 6.68 41.64 -14.42
C SER A 114 7.56 42.21 -13.31
N LYS A 115 7.03 42.29 -12.08
CA LYS A 115 7.79 42.66 -10.88
C LYS A 115 8.55 41.47 -10.25
N ILE A 116 8.62 40.34 -10.96
CA ILE A 116 9.25 39.11 -10.51
C ILE A 116 10.63 38.99 -11.19
N LEU A 117 11.66 38.63 -10.42
CA LEU A 117 13.00 38.36 -10.93
C LEU A 117 13.14 36.88 -11.31
N ASN A 118 13.97 36.62 -12.31
CA ASN A 118 14.42 35.26 -12.66
C ASN A 118 15.08 34.58 -11.46
N SER A 119 15.08 33.25 -11.45
CA SER A 119 15.79 32.48 -10.43
C SER A 119 17.31 32.62 -10.55
N GLN A 120 18.02 32.18 -9.51
CA GLN A 120 19.43 31.82 -9.67
C GLN A 120 19.55 30.58 -10.58
N ALA A 121 20.76 30.34 -11.09
CA ALA A 121 21.04 29.07 -11.76
C ALA A 121 20.98 27.92 -10.76
N SER A 122 20.48 26.76 -11.20
CA SER A 122 20.63 25.50 -10.47
C SER A 122 22.10 25.16 -10.25
N GLU A 123 22.35 24.21 -9.35
CA GLU A 123 23.62 23.51 -9.34
C GLU A 123 23.90 22.89 -10.71
N ALA A 124 25.18 22.84 -11.08
CA ALA A 124 25.61 22.32 -12.36
C ALA A 124 25.58 20.80 -12.34
N ILE A 125 24.90 20.20 -13.30
CA ILE A 125 24.87 18.74 -13.46
C ILE A 125 25.81 18.35 -14.58
N SER A 126 26.82 17.55 -14.25
CA SER A 126 27.80 17.03 -15.18
C SER A 126 27.33 15.70 -15.80
N PHE A 127 27.62 15.51 -17.09
CA PHE A 127 27.31 14.28 -17.83
C PHE A 127 28.27 14.09 -19.00
N THR A 128 28.47 12.86 -19.44
CA THR A 128 29.34 12.52 -20.57
C THR A 128 28.50 11.99 -21.72
N ILE A 129 28.78 12.43 -22.94
CA ILE A 129 28.24 11.82 -24.16
C ILE A 129 29.27 10.83 -24.69
N ASP A 130 28.89 9.57 -24.95
CA ASP A 130 29.79 8.58 -25.57
C ASP A 130 29.74 8.59 -27.11
N GLY A 131 30.56 7.72 -27.72
CA GLY A 131 30.64 7.54 -29.18
C GLY A 131 29.36 7.06 -29.86
N SER A 132 28.29 6.72 -29.10
CA SER A 132 26.94 6.45 -29.63
C SER A 132 26.09 7.72 -29.76
N GLY A 133 26.50 8.83 -29.13
CA GLY A 133 25.67 10.03 -28.97
C GLY A 133 24.71 9.97 -27.78
N ASP A 134 24.79 8.91 -26.96
CA ASP A 134 23.99 8.74 -25.75
C ASP A 134 24.73 9.31 -24.53
N ILE A 135 23.99 9.72 -23.50
CA ILE A 135 24.60 10.06 -22.21
C ILE A 135 25.14 8.77 -21.60
N SER A 136 26.46 8.60 -21.65
CA SER A 136 27.18 7.54 -20.97
C SER A 136 27.26 7.89 -19.50
N GLY A 137 26.18 7.59 -18.79
CA GLY A 137 26.01 7.98 -17.42
C GLY A 137 27.02 7.26 -16.53
N THR A 138 27.82 8.03 -15.79
CA THR A 138 28.47 7.55 -14.57
C THR A 138 27.45 6.74 -13.79
N LYS A 139 27.75 5.48 -13.51
CA LYS A 139 26.86 4.63 -12.72
C LYS A 139 27.32 4.62 -11.27
N TYR A 140 26.35 4.66 -10.38
CA TYR A 140 26.58 4.61 -8.95
C TYR A 140 26.07 3.30 -8.38
N ASN A 141 26.83 2.76 -7.44
CA ASN A 141 26.40 1.64 -6.64
C ASN A 141 25.40 2.15 -5.60
N VAL A 142 24.24 1.53 -5.58
CA VAL A 142 23.27 1.59 -4.49
C VAL A 142 23.42 0.29 -3.72
N VAL A 143 24.19 0.36 -2.63
CA VAL A 143 24.45 -0.79 -1.77
C VAL A 143 23.32 -0.90 -0.76
N PHE A 144 22.71 -2.08 -0.66
CA PHE A 144 21.67 -2.36 0.33
C PHE A 144 22.29 -3.14 1.50
N ASP A 145 22.63 -2.43 2.58
CA ASP A 145 23.06 -3.05 3.83
C ASP A 145 21.82 -3.47 4.63
N SER A 146 21.53 -4.77 4.61
CA SER A 146 20.40 -5.35 5.34
C SER A 146 20.52 -5.23 6.86
N ASN A 147 21.64 -4.76 7.40
CA ASN A 147 21.86 -4.53 8.83
C ASN A 147 21.52 -5.79 9.67
N GLY A 148 22.06 -6.93 9.21
CA GLY A 148 21.87 -8.24 9.82
C GLY A 148 20.63 -9.01 9.35
N GLY A 149 19.94 -8.56 8.29
CA GLY A 149 18.92 -9.34 7.58
C GLY A 149 19.49 -10.16 6.41
N THR A 150 18.62 -10.82 5.64
CA THR A 150 18.98 -11.53 4.40
C THR A 150 19.67 -10.60 3.41
N GLN A 151 20.61 -11.15 2.62
CA GLN A 151 21.37 -10.37 1.66
C GLN A 151 20.46 -9.77 0.57
N VAL A 152 20.73 -8.52 0.21
CA VAL A 152 20.07 -7.81 -0.89
C VAL A 152 21.13 -7.45 -1.93
N THR A 153 20.82 -7.63 -3.21
CA THR A 153 21.77 -7.38 -4.31
C THR A 153 21.97 -5.88 -4.53
N THR A 154 23.24 -5.46 -4.60
CA THR A 154 23.61 -4.09 -5.00
C THR A 154 23.07 -3.76 -6.39
N GLN A 155 22.49 -2.57 -6.53
CA GLN A 155 22.08 -2.05 -7.83
C GLN A 155 23.13 -1.12 -8.40
N LEU A 156 23.27 -1.18 -9.73
CA LEU A 156 24.11 -0.26 -10.49
C LEU A 156 23.20 0.69 -11.27
N VAL A 157 23.05 1.91 -10.76
CA VAL A 157 22.07 2.91 -11.23
C VAL A 157 22.79 4.00 -12.00
N SER A 158 22.31 4.36 -13.19
CA SER A 158 22.86 5.50 -13.94
C SER A 158 22.64 6.80 -13.18
N SER A 159 23.62 7.71 -13.18
CA SER A 159 23.51 9.03 -12.55
C SER A 159 22.21 9.73 -12.94
N GLY A 160 21.47 10.22 -11.94
CA GLY A 160 20.18 10.90 -12.13
C GLY A 160 18.97 9.97 -12.25
N ASN A 161 19.15 8.65 -12.39
CA ASN A 161 18.06 7.69 -12.27
C ASN A 161 17.78 7.34 -10.81
N CYS A 162 16.56 6.90 -10.55
CA CYS A 162 16.16 6.35 -9.27
C CYS A 162 16.62 4.90 -9.10
N ALA A 163 16.91 4.50 -7.86
CA ALA A 163 17.06 3.10 -7.51
C ALA A 163 15.70 2.40 -7.56
N SER A 164 15.66 1.11 -7.87
CA SER A 164 14.45 0.31 -7.68
C SER A 164 14.35 -0.15 -6.23
N GLU A 165 13.17 -0.10 -5.62
CA GLU A 165 13.01 -0.68 -4.29
C GLU A 165 13.23 -2.21 -4.35
N PRO A 166 14.13 -2.79 -3.53
CA PRO A 166 14.41 -4.22 -3.56
C PRO A 166 13.32 -5.01 -2.82
N THR A 167 13.31 -6.33 -3.01
CA THR A 167 12.53 -7.22 -2.13
C THR A 167 12.95 -6.99 -0.68
N LYS A 168 11.95 -6.82 0.20
CA LYS A 168 12.18 -6.56 1.63
C LYS A 168 13.09 -7.66 2.22
N PRO A 169 14.23 -7.30 2.85
CA PRO A 169 15.04 -8.29 3.53
C PRO A 169 14.28 -8.87 4.72
N ARG A 170 14.69 -10.06 5.18
CA ARG A 170 14.15 -10.70 6.38
C ARG A 170 15.19 -10.74 7.48
N LYS A 171 14.79 -10.51 8.74
CA LYS A 171 15.67 -10.62 9.92
C LYS A 171 14.90 -11.29 11.05
N THR A 172 15.39 -12.45 11.51
CA THR A 172 14.75 -13.22 12.58
C THR A 172 14.48 -12.35 13.80
N GLY A 173 13.21 -12.27 14.21
CA GLY A 173 12.76 -11.50 15.37
C GLY A 173 12.59 -10.01 15.11
N TYR A 174 12.54 -9.60 13.84
CA TYR A 174 12.36 -8.20 13.44
C TYR A 174 11.50 -8.08 12.18
N VAL A 175 10.71 -7.01 12.12
CA VAL A 175 9.96 -6.59 10.92
C VAL A 175 10.74 -5.47 10.23
N PHE A 176 10.89 -5.58 8.91
CA PHE A 176 11.50 -4.54 8.08
C PHE A 176 10.59 -3.31 8.05
N VAL A 177 11.14 -2.13 8.34
CA VAL A 177 10.39 -0.86 8.39
C VAL A 177 10.61 -0.05 7.11
N CYS A 178 11.85 0.32 6.83
CA CYS A 178 12.23 1.15 5.68
C CYS A 178 13.73 1.09 5.41
N TRP A 179 14.15 1.69 4.29
CA TRP A 179 15.55 1.96 3.98
C TRP A 179 15.95 3.36 4.45
N LEU A 180 17.13 3.48 5.04
CA LEU A 180 17.68 4.75 5.51
C LEU A 180 18.93 5.13 4.72
N LEU A 181 19.03 6.41 4.31
CA LEU A 181 20.26 7.03 3.84
C LEU A 181 20.71 8.05 4.89
N ASP A 182 21.91 7.88 5.43
CA ASP A 182 22.47 8.74 6.49
C ASP A 182 21.52 8.99 7.68
N GLY A 183 20.70 7.98 8.00
CA GLY A 183 19.73 8.00 9.10
C GLY A 183 18.37 8.61 8.78
N ALA A 184 18.17 9.18 7.60
CA ALA A 184 16.87 9.65 7.11
C ALA A 184 16.19 8.59 6.23
N VAL A 185 14.85 8.55 6.22
CA VAL A 185 14.09 7.64 5.35
C VAL A 185 14.40 7.96 3.89
N TYR A 186 14.82 6.95 3.14
CA TYR A 186 15.12 7.10 1.72
C TYR A 186 13.84 6.97 0.89
N ASP A 187 13.60 7.96 0.05
CA ASP A 187 12.54 7.94 -0.96
C ASP A 187 13.11 7.38 -2.26
N PHE A 188 12.55 6.28 -2.78
CA PHE A 188 13.01 5.65 -4.02
C PHE A 188 12.70 6.50 -5.26
N ASP A 189 11.92 7.58 -5.15
CA ASP A 189 11.80 8.59 -6.19
C ASP A 189 12.98 9.60 -6.19
N THR A 190 13.94 9.46 -5.26
CA THR A 190 15.16 10.29 -5.21
C THR A 190 16.19 9.84 -6.26
N PRO A 191 16.66 10.75 -7.13
CA PRO A 191 17.73 10.47 -8.08
C PRO A 191 19.05 10.09 -7.40
N VAL A 192 19.72 9.07 -7.93
CA VAL A 192 21.04 8.64 -7.47
C VAL A 192 22.11 9.41 -8.23
N ILE A 193 22.85 10.28 -7.53
CA ILE A 193 23.91 11.14 -8.11
C ILE A 193 25.32 10.87 -7.52
N SER A 194 25.43 9.89 -6.64
CA SER A 194 26.69 9.39 -6.08
C SER A 194 26.52 7.95 -5.62
N ASN A 195 27.62 7.26 -5.31
CA ASN A 195 27.51 5.97 -4.60
C ASN A 195 26.83 6.20 -3.25
N ILE A 196 25.85 5.36 -2.93
CA ILE A 196 25.10 5.43 -1.67
C ILE A 196 24.99 4.04 -1.03
N THR A 197 24.85 4.02 0.29
CA THR A 197 24.52 2.81 1.05
C THR A 197 23.21 3.05 1.77
N LEU A 198 22.19 2.27 1.43
CA LEU A 198 20.91 2.24 2.10
C LEU A 198 20.95 1.18 3.19
N VAL A 199 20.68 1.59 4.44
CA VAL A 199 20.72 0.71 5.61
C VAL A 199 19.29 0.34 6.02
N ALA A 200 19.01 -0.95 6.18
CA ALA A 200 17.69 -1.41 6.60
C ALA A 200 17.39 -1.02 8.06
N SER A 201 16.21 -0.45 8.27
CA SER A 201 15.63 -0.20 9.58
C SER A 201 14.69 -1.34 9.98
N TRP A 202 14.71 -1.65 11.28
CA TRP A 202 14.06 -2.83 11.83
C TRP A 202 13.28 -2.48 13.08
N GLN A 203 12.06 -3.01 13.19
CA GLN A 203 11.30 -3.01 14.44
C GLN A 203 11.38 -4.41 15.05
N LYS A 204 11.75 -4.51 16.34
CA LYS A 204 11.78 -5.80 17.04
C LYS A 204 10.37 -6.40 17.07
N SER A 205 10.26 -7.66 16.65
CA SER A 205 9.04 -8.44 16.66
C SER A 205 9.18 -9.56 17.69
N ASP A 206 8.12 -9.78 18.46
CA ASP A 206 8.07 -10.88 19.43
C ASP A 206 7.78 -12.24 18.77
N ASN A 207 7.64 -12.32 17.44
CA ASN A 207 7.47 -13.57 16.69
C ASN A 207 8.50 -13.74 15.54
N PRO A 208 9.58 -14.54 15.73
CA PRO A 208 10.76 -14.52 14.86
C PRO A 208 10.77 -15.43 13.61
N ASP A 209 9.84 -16.40 13.50
CA ASP A 209 10.01 -17.59 12.64
C ASP A 209 8.86 -17.83 11.63
N GLY A 210 8.20 -16.77 11.13
CA GLY A 210 7.30 -16.89 9.98
C GLY A 210 8.11 -17.24 8.73
N GLU A 211 8.23 -18.55 8.41
CA GLU A 211 8.53 -18.99 7.04
C GLU A 211 7.50 -18.33 6.12
N ASP A 212 7.89 -17.26 5.45
CA ASP A 212 7.21 -16.79 4.24
C ASP A 212 7.21 -17.95 3.25
N ILE A 213 6.16 -18.76 3.29
CA ILE A 213 5.81 -19.61 2.16
C ILE A 213 5.52 -18.63 1.03
N GLU A 214 6.30 -18.71 -0.04
CA GLU A 214 5.97 -17.98 -1.26
C GLU A 214 4.54 -18.41 -1.64
N LEU A 215 3.57 -17.49 -1.55
CA LEU A 215 2.15 -17.81 -1.78
C LEU A 215 1.95 -18.53 -3.12
N SER A 216 2.81 -18.23 -4.10
CA SER A 216 2.86 -18.90 -5.40
C SER A 216 3.08 -20.42 -5.28
N GLU A 217 3.91 -20.90 -4.36
CA GLU A 217 4.15 -22.32 -4.10
C GLU A 217 2.98 -22.94 -3.32
N TYR A 218 2.49 -22.26 -2.27
CA TYR A 218 1.35 -22.72 -1.47
C TYR A 218 0.10 -22.98 -2.33
N TYR A 219 -0.14 -22.09 -3.29
CA TYR A 219 -1.30 -22.14 -4.19
C TYR A 219 -0.97 -22.67 -5.60
N ALA A 220 0.24 -23.20 -5.84
CA ALA A 220 0.69 -23.63 -7.17
C ALA A 220 -0.29 -24.59 -7.86
N ALA A 221 -0.88 -25.51 -7.09
CA ALA A 221 -1.83 -26.49 -7.62
C ALA A 221 -3.19 -25.92 -8.02
N ALA A 222 -3.50 -24.68 -7.63
CA ALA A 222 -4.72 -23.93 -7.96
C ALA A 222 -4.56 -23.03 -9.19
N LYS A 223 -3.33 -22.88 -9.70
CA LYS A 223 -3.02 -22.05 -10.85
C LYS A 223 -3.87 -22.43 -12.07
N ASP A 224 -4.35 -21.41 -12.79
CA ASP A 224 -5.15 -21.52 -14.02
C ASP A 224 -6.51 -22.24 -13.88
N LEU A 225 -6.96 -22.53 -12.65
CA LEU A 225 -8.29 -23.08 -12.38
C LEU A 225 -9.32 -21.97 -12.15
N THR A 226 -10.58 -22.24 -12.48
CA THR A 226 -11.73 -21.37 -12.16
C THR A 226 -12.94 -22.20 -11.69
N GLY A 227 -13.99 -21.53 -11.22
CA GLY A 227 -15.27 -22.11 -10.83
C GLY A 227 -15.13 -23.25 -9.82
N THR A 228 -15.91 -24.32 -10.01
CA THR A 228 -15.91 -25.50 -9.14
C THR A 228 -14.54 -26.19 -9.05
N ALA A 229 -13.73 -26.16 -10.12
CA ALA A 229 -12.41 -26.76 -10.11
C ALA A 229 -11.46 -26.02 -9.16
N LEU A 230 -11.44 -24.68 -9.24
CA LEU A 230 -10.68 -23.83 -8.32
C LEU A 230 -11.17 -24.02 -6.88
N LYS A 231 -12.49 -23.94 -6.65
CA LYS A 231 -13.10 -24.16 -5.33
C LYS A 231 -12.63 -25.48 -4.69
N ASN A 232 -12.74 -26.59 -5.43
CA ASN A 232 -12.36 -27.91 -4.92
C ASN A 232 -10.85 -28.02 -4.67
N LYS A 233 -10.04 -27.38 -5.51
CA LYS A 233 -8.59 -27.38 -5.33
C LYS A 233 -8.16 -26.57 -4.12
N LEU A 234 -8.69 -25.36 -3.95
CA LEU A 234 -8.42 -24.53 -2.78
C LEU A 234 -8.87 -25.24 -1.50
N ARG A 235 -10.05 -25.89 -1.49
CA ARG A 235 -10.48 -26.75 -0.39
C ARG A 235 -9.43 -27.78 -0.02
N SER A 236 -8.88 -28.49 -1.00
CA SER A 236 -7.84 -29.50 -0.78
C SER A 236 -6.58 -28.89 -0.14
N ILE A 237 -6.12 -27.75 -0.64
CA ILE A 237 -4.94 -27.03 -0.13
C ILE A 237 -5.15 -26.68 1.35
N ILE A 238 -6.22 -25.94 1.66
CA ILE A 238 -6.47 -25.42 3.01
C ILE A 238 -7.01 -26.47 4.00
N SER A 239 -7.23 -27.70 3.54
CA SER A 239 -7.62 -28.84 4.39
C SER A 239 -6.46 -29.78 4.69
N THR A 240 -5.31 -29.59 4.05
CA THR A 240 -4.13 -30.42 4.22
C THR A 240 -3.29 -29.90 5.40
N ASN A 241 -2.79 -30.81 6.25
CA ASN A 241 -1.90 -30.51 7.39
C ASN A 241 -2.46 -29.48 8.40
N VAL A 242 -3.79 -29.37 8.52
CA VAL A 242 -4.44 -28.43 9.44
C VAL A 242 -4.31 -28.92 10.88
N LYS A 243 -3.77 -28.05 11.74
CA LYS A 243 -3.75 -28.21 13.19
C LYS A 243 -5.11 -27.81 13.77
N ASN A 244 -5.70 -28.70 14.56
CA ASN A 244 -6.97 -28.41 15.23
C ASN A 244 -6.73 -27.50 16.44
N THR A 245 -7.57 -26.47 16.57
CA THR A 245 -7.64 -25.59 17.75
C THR A 245 -8.81 -26.01 18.66
N THR A 246 -8.82 -25.46 19.87
CA THR A 246 -9.88 -25.67 20.88
C THR A 246 -10.31 -24.34 21.46
N TYR A 247 -11.46 -24.29 22.14
CA TYR A 247 -11.91 -23.04 22.79
C TYR A 247 -10.92 -22.53 23.84
N SER A 248 -10.28 -23.42 24.59
CA SER A 248 -9.27 -23.03 25.57
C SER A 248 -8.01 -22.48 24.89
N PHE A 249 -7.61 -23.06 23.76
CA PHE A 249 -6.50 -22.55 22.97
C PHE A 249 -6.81 -21.16 22.39
N LEU A 250 -8.02 -20.96 21.85
CA LEU A 250 -8.43 -19.67 21.26
C LEU A 250 -8.34 -18.50 22.26
N THR A 251 -8.50 -18.76 23.55
CA THR A 251 -8.35 -17.74 24.61
C THR A 251 -6.95 -17.65 25.22
N SER A 252 -6.04 -18.54 24.83
CA SER A 252 -4.65 -18.49 25.30
C SER A 252 -3.88 -17.35 24.64
N SER A 253 -2.69 -17.01 25.15
CA SER A 253 -1.82 -15.99 24.56
C SER A 253 -1.48 -16.25 23.10
N ASN A 254 -1.53 -17.51 22.65
CA ASN A 254 -1.16 -17.93 21.29
C ASN A 254 -2.40 -18.11 20.39
N GLY A 255 -3.61 -17.78 20.90
CA GLY A 255 -4.87 -17.85 20.16
C GLY A 255 -5.28 -16.48 19.60
N LEU A 256 -6.52 -16.05 19.89
CA LEU A 256 -7.03 -14.74 19.48
C LEU A 256 -6.21 -13.55 20.01
N PRO A 257 -5.67 -13.58 21.25
CA PRO A 257 -4.69 -12.59 21.69
C PRO A 257 -3.48 -12.41 20.79
N TYR A 258 -3.10 -13.45 20.04
CA TYR A 258 -2.01 -13.38 19.08
C TYR A 258 -2.51 -12.96 17.70
N THR A 259 -3.51 -13.66 17.14
CA THR A 259 -3.99 -13.40 15.77
C THR A 259 -4.62 -12.01 15.61
N ASP A 260 -5.28 -11.53 16.65
CA ASP A 260 -6.01 -10.26 16.65
C ASP A 260 -5.27 -9.19 17.48
N ALA A 261 -3.99 -9.39 17.77
CA ALA A 261 -3.18 -8.42 18.51
C ALA A 261 -3.14 -7.07 17.80
N ASP A 262 -3.34 -6.01 18.57
CA ASP A 262 -3.25 -4.64 18.11
C ASP A 262 -1.78 -4.31 17.74
N PRO A 263 -1.49 -3.91 16.49
CA PRO A 263 -0.13 -3.60 16.06
C PRO A 263 0.42 -2.30 16.68
N GLU A 264 -0.44 -1.39 17.11
CA GLU A 264 -0.07 -0.09 17.66
C GLU A 264 0.05 -0.11 19.18
N ILE A 265 -0.68 -1.00 19.86
CA ILE A 265 -0.75 -1.06 21.32
C ILE A 265 -0.43 -2.47 21.83
N ALA A 266 0.83 -2.65 22.25
CA ALA A 266 1.30 -3.93 22.80
C ALA A 266 0.42 -4.44 23.96
N GLY A 267 0.05 -5.71 23.89
CA GLY A 267 -0.81 -6.37 24.90
C GLY A 267 -2.31 -6.09 24.73
N ASN A 268 -2.71 -5.31 23.72
CA ASN A 268 -4.10 -5.16 23.32
C ASN A 268 -4.48 -6.09 22.16
N ILE A 269 -5.79 -6.27 21.98
CA ILE A 269 -6.43 -6.94 20.86
C ILE A 269 -7.47 -6.02 20.23
N ILE A 270 -7.71 -6.20 18.94
CA ILE A 270 -8.75 -5.48 18.20
C ILE A 270 -10.04 -6.31 18.18
N LEU A 271 -11.11 -5.78 18.77
CA LEU A 271 -12.46 -6.35 18.72
C LEU A 271 -13.07 -6.16 17.33
N PHE A 272 -13.73 -7.18 16.82
CA PHE A 272 -13.98 -7.33 15.39
C PHE A 272 -14.87 -6.24 14.77
N TYR A 273 -16.14 -6.15 15.18
CA TYR A 273 -17.15 -5.40 14.44
C TYR A 273 -16.93 -3.90 14.41
N GLY A 274 -16.34 -3.32 15.47
CA GLY A 274 -16.05 -1.89 15.58
C GLY A 274 -14.57 -1.54 15.54
N LYS A 275 -13.69 -2.51 15.27
CA LYS A 275 -12.22 -2.36 15.33
C LYS A 275 -11.73 -1.67 16.61
N VAL A 276 -12.35 -2.00 17.76
CA VAL A 276 -12.03 -1.35 19.06
C VAL A 276 -10.87 -2.07 19.74
N SER A 277 -9.81 -1.32 20.05
CA SER A 277 -8.66 -1.84 20.83
C SER A 277 -8.98 -1.95 22.31
N VAL A 278 -8.75 -3.13 22.90
CA VAL A 278 -8.88 -3.39 24.34
C VAL A 278 -7.71 -4.24 24.84
N LYS A 279 -7.40 -4.19 26.13
CA LYS A 279 -6.39 -5.09 26.72
C LYS A 279 -6.77 -6.56 26.48
N ALA A 280 -5.83 -7.39 26.06
CA ALA A 280 -6.06 -8.82 25.85
C ALA A 280 -6.57 -9.53 27.12
N SER A 281 -6.16 -9.02 28.29
CA SER A 281 -6.57 -9.50 29.61
C SER A 281 -7.95 -9.03 30.06
N SER A 282 -8.62 -8.17 29.28
CA SER A 282 -9.98 -7.71 29.56
C SER A 282 -11.02 -8.78 29.23
N SER A 283 -12.28 -8.57 29.62
CA SER A 283 -13.37 -9.49 29.29
C SER A 283 -13.87 -9.25 27.87
N TRP A 284 -13.73 -10.26 27.02
CA TRP A 284 -14.25 -10.32 25.65
C TRP A 284 -14.79 -11.73 25.36
N ASN A 285 -15.66 -11.86 24.36
CA ASN A 285 -16.24 -13.12 23.90
C ASN A 285 -15.61 -13.58 22.58
N ARG A 286 -15.63 -14.89 22.35
CA ARG A 286 -15.40 -15.46 21.02
C ARG A 286 -16.64 -15.22 20.18
N GLU A 287 -16.50 -14.40 19.16
CA GLU A 287 -17.50 -14.22 18.13
C GLU A 287 -17.38 -15.32 17.08
N HIS A 288 -18.50 -16.01 16.85
CA HIS A 288 -18.66 -16.96 15.75
C HIS A 288 -19.17 -16.19 14.55
N VAL A 289 -18.28 -15.65 13.72
CA VAL A 289 -18.70 -14.84 12.57
C VAL A 289 -19.66 -15.62 11.69
N TRP A 290 -19.45 -16.93 11.48
CA TRP A 290 -20.53 -17.84 11.08
C TRP A 290 -21.27 -18.31 12.34
N PRO A 291 -22.54 -17.91 12.62
CA PRO A 291 -23.19 -18.26 13.86
C PRO A 291 -23.30 -19.77 14.06
N LYS A 292 -22.88 -20.25 15.23
CA LYS A 292 -22.93 -21.68 15.58
C LYS A 292 -24.33 -22.29 15.40
N SER A 293 -25.40 -21.56 15.73
CA SER A 293 -26.79 -22.03 15.57
C SER A 293 -27.25 -22.12 14.11
N ARG A 294 -26.47 -21.57 13.17
CA ARG A 294 -26.72 -21.60 11.71
C ARG A 294 -25.66 -22.44 10.98
N GLY A 295 -24.80 -23.14 11.70
CA GLY A 295 -23.77 -24.04 11.17
C GLY A 295 -23.98 -25.49 11.64
N TRP A 296 -23.18 -26.40 11.10
CA TRP A 296 -23.18 -27.83 11.48
C TRP A 296 -22.32 -28.14 12.70
N PHE A 297 -21.60 -27.15 13.20
CA PHE A 297 -20.51 -27.32 14.15
C PHE A 297 -20.89 -26.91 15.56
N LYS A 298 -20.08 -27.39 16.53
CA LYS A 298 -20.22 -27.06 17.95
C LYS A 298 -19.00 -26.28 18.43
N THR A 299 -18.14 -26.91 19.24
CA THR A 299 -17.02 -26.26 19.93
C THR A 299 -15.64 -26.75 19.46
N SER A 300 -15.60 -27.54 18.39
CA SER A 300 -14.39 -28.12 17.81
C SER A 300 -14.50 -28.15 16.27
N GLY A 301 -13.37 -28.42 15.61
CA GLY A 301 -13.26 -28.38 14.15
C GLY A 301 -13.68 -27.00 13.64
N ALA A 302 -14.64 -26.96 12.71
CA ALA A 302 -15.21 -25.72 12.20
C ALA A 302 -15.72 -24.77 13.30
N GLY A 303 -16.11 -25.26 14.48
CA GLY A 303 -16.54 -24.39 15.57
C GLY A 303 -15.41 -23.69 16.33
N ALA A 304 -14.17 -24.15 16.19
CA ALA A 304 -12.99 -23.55 16.80
C ALA A 304 -12.02 -22.95 15.76
N ASP A 305 -12.37 -22.98 14.47
CA ASP A 305 -11.49 -22.53 13.39
C ASP A 305 -11.18 -21.02 13.48
N ILE A 306 -9.92 -20.69 13.75
CA ILE A 306 -9.43 -19.33 14.02
C ILE A 306 -9.65 -18.36 12.86
N HIS A 307 -9.84 -18.86 11.64
CA HIS A 307 -10.16 -18.03 10.48
C HIS A 307 -11.54 -17.40 10.55
N HIS A 308 -12.50 -17.94 11.32
CA HIS A 308 -13.84 -17.36 11.48
C HIS A 308 -14.23 -17.01 12.92
N ILE A 309 -13.39 -17.34 13.89
CA ILE A 309 -13.57 -16.89 15.27
C ILE A 309 -12.81 -15.59 15.47
N ARG A 310 -13.48 -14.57 16.01
CA ARG A 310 -12.89 -13.27 16.31
C ARG A 310 -13.12 -12.90 17.79
N PRO A 311 -12.28 -12.06 18.43
CA PRO A 311 -12.60 -11.50 19.74
C PRO A 311 -13.64 -10.38 19.58
N GLU A 312 -14.60 -10.30 20.50
CA GLU A 312 -15.67 -9.30 20.43
C GLU A 312 -16.17 -8.89 21.81
N ASP A 313 -16.67 -7.66 21.92
CA ASP A 313 -17.38 -7.18 23.10
C ASP A 313 -18.63 -8.05 23.39
N MET A 314 -18.87 -8.34 24.66
CA MET A 314 -19.96 -9.22 25.07
C MET A 314 -21.34 -8.70 24.65
N ASN A 315 -21.58 -7.39 24.74
CA ASN A 315 -22.86 -6.77 24.40
C ASN A 315 -23.05 -6.70 22.88
N VAL A 316 -21.99 -6.32 22.15
CA VAL A 316 -22.00 -6.29 20.69
C VAL A 316 -22.27 -7.67 20.13
N ASN A 317 -21.56 -8.70 20.62
CA ASN A 317 -21.76 -10.10 20.25
C ASN A 317 -23.19 -10.57 20.59
N THR A 318 -23.70 -10.26 21.79
CA THR A 318 -25.07 -10.67 22.20
C THR A 318 -26.14 -10.09 21.27
N LYS A 319 -26.03 -8.81 20.90
CA LYS A 319 -26.98 -8.14 19.99
C LYS A 319 -26.86 -8.63 18.56
N ARG A 320 -25.64 -8.92 18.10
CA ARG A 320 -25.39 -9.56 16.80
C ARG A 320 -26.05 -10.95 16.75
N GLY A 321 -25.89 -11.74 17.82
CA GLY A 321 -26.56 -13.02 18.03
C GLY A 321 -26.38 -13.99 16.85
N ASN A 322 -27.49 -14.37 16.23
CA ASN A 322 -27.51 -15.20 15.02
C ASN A 322 -28.23 -14.51 13.86
N LEU A 323 -28.24 -13.18 13.82
CA LEU A 323 -28.87 -12.44 12.73
C LEU A 323 -28.17 -12.73 11.40
N ILE A 324 -28.94 -12.72 10.32
CA ILE A 324 -28.41 -12.91 8.96
C ILE A 324 -27.70 -11.62 8.56
N MET A 325 -26.51 -11.71 7.97
CA MET A 325 -25.83 -10.54 7.43
C MET A 325 -26.63 -9.96 6.26
N GLY A 326 -26.89 -8.66 6.26
CA GLY A 326 -27.69 -8.02 5.23
C GLY A 326 -27.80 -6.51 5.42
N ILE A 327 -28.33 -5.82 4.43
CA ILE A 327 -28.57 -4.37 4.51
C ILE A 327 -29.76 -4.10 5.45
N VAL A 328 -29.55 -3.25 6.45
CA VAL A 328 -30.52 -2.95 7.50
C VAL A 328 -31.16 -1.58 7.25
N SER A 329 -32.44 -1.58 6.90
CA SER A 329 -33.26 -0.36 6.88
C SER A 329 -33.98 -0.16 8.23
N GLY A 330 -33.90 1.05 8.79
CA GLY A 330 -34.58 1.42 10.05
C GLY A 330 -34.10 0.65 11.29
N GLY A 331 -32.83 0.23 11.32
CA GLY A 331 -32.25 -0.55 12.41
C GLY A 331 -31.82 0.24 13.65
N LYS A 332 -31.44 -0.49 14.69
CA LYS A 332 -30.80 0.04 15.89
C LYS A 332 -29.28 -0.05 15.75
N ASN A 333 -28.57 0.95 16.25
CA ASN A 333 -27.10 0.91 16.31
C ASN A 333 -26.64 -0.12 17.35
N ASN A 334 -25.80 -1.06 16.93
CA ASN A 334 -25.08 -1.97 17.81
C ASN A 334 -23.75 -1.34 18.24
N GLN A 335 -23.79 -0.54 19.30
CA GLN A 335 -22.61 0.19 19.76
C GLN A 335 -21.91 -0.47 20.96
N TYR A 336 -20.60 -0.27 21.01
CA TYR A 336 -19.73 -0.53 22.16
C TYR A 336 -19.99 0.50 23.27
N THR A 337 -19.50 0.21 24.48
CA THR A 337 -19.67 1.10 25.65
C THR A 337 -19.11 2.51 25.43
N ASN A 338 -18.05 2.64 24.61
CA ASN A 338 -17.43 3.92 24.25
C ASN A 338 -18.15 4.66 23.10
N GLY A 339 -19.30 4.15 22.63
CA GLY A 339 -20.09 4.78 21.57
C GLY A 339 -19.66 4.45 20.14
N VAL A 340 -18.56 3.72 19.94
CA VAL A 340 -18.17 3.20 18.62
C VAL A 340 -19.27 2.26 18.12
N SER A 341 -19.64 2.36 16.85
CA SER A 341 -20.60 1.43 16.24
C SER A 341 -19.89 0.17 15.74
N GLY A 342 -20.47 -1.00 16.03
CA GLY A 342 -20.13 -2.27 15.36
C GLY A 342 -21.07 -2.61 14.20
N GLY A 343 -22.02 -1.73 13.88
CA GLY A 343 -23.03 -1.95 12.85
C GLY A 343 -24.45 -1.67 13.31
N TYR A 344 -25.41 -2.04 12.49
CA TYR A 344 -26.84 -1.85 12.70
C TYR A 344 -27.56 -3.18 12.67
N TYR A 345 -28.66 -3.27 13.41
CA TYR A 345 -29.43 -4.50 13.47
C TYR A 345 -30.94 -4.24 13.56
N ASN A 346 -31.73 -5.17 13.04
CA ASN A 346 -33.16 -5.25 13.29
C ASN A 346 -33.52 -6.68 13.76
N SER A 347 -34.80 -7.08 13.67
CA SER A 347 -35.22 -8.40 14.14
C SER A 347 -34.64 -9.57 13.33
N ASN A 348 -34.17 -9.32 12.11
CA ASN A 348 -33.82 -10.37 11.15
C ASN A 348 -32.38 -10.23 10.63
N LEU A 349 -31.89 -9.00 10.49
CA LEU A 349 -30.66 -8.66 9.80
C LEU A 349 -29.67 -7.92 10.69
N TYR A 350 -28.39 -8.15 10.40
CA TYR A 350 -27.26 -7.39 10.91
C TYR A 350 -26.46 -6.81 9.73
N GLU A 351 -26.25 -5.50 9.75
CA GLU A 351 -25.37 -4.81 8.83
C GLU A 351 -24.13 -4.34 9.59
N PRO A 352 -22.95 -4.92 9.35
CA PRO A 352 -21.71 -4.46 9.97
C PRO A 352 -21.31 -3.08 9.43
N ILE A 353 -20.37 -2.40 10.09
CA ILE A 353 -19.77 -1.17 9.54
C ILE A 353 -19.03 -1.48 8.23
N ASP A 354 -18.84 -0.45 7.40
CA ASP A 354 -18.30 -0.62 6.05
C ASP A 354 -16.90 -1.25 6.04
N SER A 355 -16.03 -0.89 6.99
CA SER A 355 -14.63 -1.33 7.07
C SER A 355 -14.41 -2.77 7.55
N VAL A 356 -15.47 -3.55 7.76
CA VAL A 356 -15.36 -4.99 8.10
C VAL A 356 -16.25 -5.85 7.20
N LYS A 357 -16.94 -5.25 6.22
CA LYS A 357 -17.82 -5.97 5.30
C LYS A 357 -17.01 -6.96 4.46
N GLY A 358 -15.81 -6.58 4.05
CA GLY A 358 -14.85 -7.38 3.30
C GLY A 358 -14.30 -8.53 4.13
N ASP A 359 -13.89 -8.26 5.37
CA ASP A 359 -13.43 -9.31 6.31
C ASP A 359 -14.49 -10.40 6.45
N ILE A 360 -15.74 -10.01 6.72
CA ILE A 360 -16.86 -10.95 6.86
C ILE A 360 -17.06 -11.73 5.56
N ALA A 361 -16.95 -11.05 4.42
CA ALA A 361 -17.09 -11.70 3.11
C ALA A 361 -16.04 -12.80 2.91
N ARG A 362 -14.76 -12.47 3.15
CA ARG A 362 -13.63 -13.40 3.02
C ARG A 362 -13.68 -14.53 4.04
N ILE A 363 -14.16 -14.27 5.26
CA ILE A 363 -14.40 -15.30 6.28
C ILE A 363 -15.49 -16.28 5.84
N TYR A 364 -16.62 -15.78 5.31
CA TYR A 364 -17.69 -16.63 4.82
C TYR A 364 -17.29 -17.43 3.59
N MET A 365 -16.60 -16.81 2.63
CA MET A 365 -16.07 -17.52 1.46
C MET A 365 -15.08 -18.61 1.87
N TYR A 366 -14.19 -18.34 2.83
CA TYR A 366 -13.33 -19.36 3.43
C TYR A 366 -14.14 -20.54 3.98
N MET A 367 -15.18 -20.27 4.78
CA MET A 367 -16.02 -21.34 5.34
C MET A 367 -16.73 -22.17 4.25
N LEU A 368 -17.19 -21.53 3.16
CA LEU A 368 -17.83 -22.20 2.02
C LEU A 368 -16.89 -23.16 1.27
N ILE A 369 -15.60 -22.83 1.19
CA ILE A 369 -14.65 -23.71 0.52
C ILE A 369 -14.02 -24.69 1.49
N ARG A 370 -13.77 -24.32 2.74
CA ARG A 370 -13.06 -25.17 3.71
C ARG A 370 -13.87 -26.41 4.09
N TYR A 371 -15.19 -26.28 4.17
CA TYR A 371 -16.06 -27.31 4.73
C TYR A 371 -17.14 -27.77 3.76
N ALA A 372 -17.10 -29.06 3.39
CA ALA A 372 -18.00 -29.66 2.41
C ALA A 372 -19.49 -29.62 2.78
N GLN A 373 -19.82 -29.48 4.07
CA GLN A 373 -21.19 -29.34 4.56
C GLN A 373 -21.92 -28.13 3.95
N THR A 374 -21.17 -27.11 3.52
CA THR A 374 -21.71 -25.90 2.90
C THR A 374 -22.11 -26.07 1.43
N ASP A 375 -21.71 -27.17 0.78
CA ASP A 375 -22.08 -27.44 -0.62
C ASP A 375 -23.56 -27.78 -0.79
N SER A 376 -24.23 -28.17 0.29
CA SER A 376 -25.64 -28.60 0.24
C SER A 376 -26.42 -28.24 1.48
N SER A 377 -25.95 -28.65 2.66
CA SER A 377 -26.74 -28.63 3.89
C SER A 377 -26.74 -27.27 4.59
N TYR A 378 -25.72 -26.46 4.35
CA TYR A 378 -25.53 -25.15 4.97
C TYR A 378 -25.16 -24.09 3.92
N PRO A 379 -26.09 -23.74 3.01
CA PRO A 379 -25.83 -22.78 1.96
C PRO A 379 -25.51 -21.40 2.56
N ILE A 380 -24.81 -20.57 1.79
CA ILE A 380 -24.42 -19.22 2.21
C ILE A 380 -25.60 -18.35 2.67
N THR A 381 -26.78 -18.58 2.10
CA THR A 381 -28.03 -17.88 2.45
C THR A 381 -28.52 -18.14 3.87
N ASN A 382 -27.95 -19.13 4.57
CA ASN A 382 -28.20 -19.31 5.99
C ASN A 382 -27.60 -18.18 6.84
N VAL A 383 -26.57 -17.48 6.36
CA VAL A 383 -25.79 -16.52 7.16
C VAL A 383 -25.62 -15.14 6.54
N ILE A 384 -25.88 -14.97 5.24
CA ILE A 384 -25.96 -13.67 4.56
C ILE A 384 -27.10 -13.67 3.54
N SER A 385 -27.69 -12.50 3.25
CA SER A 385 -28.85 -12.38 2.35
C SER A 385 -28.65 -12.99 0.96
N SER A 386 -27.45 -12.90 0.36
CA SER A 386 -27.16 -13.52 -0.94
C SER A 386 -25.65 -13.62 -1.18
N MET A 387 -25.25 -14.51 -2.11
CA MET A 387 -23.87 -14.53 -2.62
C MET A 387 -23.50 -13.21 -3.31
N GLN A 388 -24.45 -12.59 -4.02
CA GLN A 388 -24.20 -11.30 -4.67
C GLN A 388 -23.84 -10.20 -3.66
N LEU A 389 -24.53 -10.16 -2.51
CA LEU A 389 -24.21 -9.20 -1.45
C LEU A 389 -22.83 -9.50 -0.85
N LEU A 390 -22.48 -10.78 -0.72
CA LEU A 390 -21.16 -11.21 -0.24
C LEU A 390 -20.04 -10.71 -1.16
N LEU A 391 -20.18 -10.89 -2.47
CA LEU A 391 -19.22 -10.40 -3.46
C LEU A 391 -19.17 -8.87 -3.50
N GLN A 392 -20.33 -8.20 -3.38
CA GLN A 392 -20.38 -6.74 -3.26
C GLN A 392 -19.59 -6.23 -2.04
N TRP A 393 -19.76 -6.88 -0.88
CA TRP A 393 -19.02 -6.54 0.33
C TRP A 393 -17.52 -6.80 0.20
N HIS A 394 -17.14 -7.94 -0.39
CA HIS A 394 -15.74 -8.26 -0.71
C HIS A 394 -15.07 -7.19 -1.58
N ASN A 395 -15.76 -6.72 -2.63
CA ASN A 395 -15.21 -5.74 -3.56
C ASN A 395 -15.22 -4.30 -3.02
N SER A 396 -16.19 -3.98 -2.14
CA SER A 396 -16.32 -2.62 -1.59
C SER A 396 -15.36 -2.36 -0.42
N ASP A 397 -14.87 -3.42 0.23
CA ASP A 397 -13.95 -3.36 1.37
C ASP A 397 -12.75 -4.29 1.09
N PRO A 398 -11.71 -3.78 0.38
CA PRO A 398 -10.53 -4.55 0.02
C PRO A 398 -9.76 -5.09 1.24
N VAL A 399 -8.89 -6.08 1.00
CA VAL A 399 -8.02 -6.63 2.06
C VAL A 399 -7.10 -5.55 2.63
N ASP A 400 -7.15 -5.36 3.95
CA ASP A 400 -6.27 -4.45 4.67
C ASP A 400 -5.02 -5.16 5.26
N GLU A 401 -4.06 -4.37 5.75
CA GLU A 401 -2.82 -4.93 6.34
C GLU A 401 -3.08 -5.75 7.61
N PHE A 402 -4.10 -5.38 8.38
CA PHE A 402 -4.45 -6.12 9.58
C PHE A 402 -4.95 -7.53 9.22
N GLU A 403 -5.79 -7.66 8.19
CA GLU A 403 -6.23 -8.97 7.68
C GLU A 403 -5.08 -9.82 7.15
N LYS A 404 -4.12 -9.23 6.41
CA LYS A 404 -2.93 -9.96 5.92
C LYS A 404 -2.10 -10.51 7.07
N VAL A 405 -1.77 -9.66 8.05
CA VAL A 405 -1.04 -10.05 9.25
C VAL A 405 -1.81 -11.11 10.03
N ARG A 406 -3.12 -10.93 10.20
CA ARG A 406 -3.95 -11.91 10.88
C ARG A 406 -3.98 -13.25 10.13
N ASN A 407 -4.01 -13.25 8.80
CA ASN A 407 -3.99 -14.47 8.00
C ASN A 407 -2.67 -15.24 8.17
N GLU A 408 -1.54 -14.52 8.24
CA GLU A 408 -0.22 -15.10 8.55
C GLU A 408 -0.21 -15.71 9.97
N ARG A 409 -0.63 -14.96 10.98
CA ARG A 409 -0.71 -15.48 12.35
C ARG A 409 -1.66 -16.67 12.47
N SER A 410 -2.75 -16.67 11.70
CA SER A 410 -3.69 -17.78 11.63
C SER A 410 -3.06 -19.02 10.96
N TYR A 411 -2.20 -18.81 9.97
CA TYR A 411 -1.40 -19.86 9.34
C TYR A 411 -0.40 -20.49 10.32
N GLU A 412 0.31 -19.70 11.12
CA GLU A 412 1.22 -20.24 12.13
C GLU A 412 0.47 -21.14 13.15
N VAL A 413 -0.72 -20.70 13.54
CA VAL A 413 -1.58 -21.40 14.51
C VAL A 413 -2.17 -22.69 13.93
N GLN A 414 -2.79 -22.63 12.74
CA GLN A 414 -3.56 -23.76 12.18
C GLN A 414 -2.90 -24.49 11.02
N GLY A 415 -1.82 -23.97 10.45
CA GLY A 415 -1.15 -24.54 9.27
C GLY A 415 -1.92 -24.36 7.96
N ASN A 416 -2.97 -23.52 7.94
CA ASN A 416 -3.71 -23.19 6.73
C ASN A 416 -4.06 -21.71 6.64
N ARG A 417 -4.22 -21.22 5.42
CA ARG A 417 -4.50 -19.82 5.11
C ARG A 417 -5.95 -19.61 4.64
N ASN A 418 -6.43 -18.38 4.70
CA ASN A 418 -7.62 -17.93 4.00
C ASN A 418 -7.25 -17.47 2.57
N PRO A 419 -7.63 -18.21 1.51
CA PRO A 419 -7.23 -17.88 0.14
C PRO A 419 -7.79 -16.57 -0.37
N PHE A 420 -8.91 -16.10 0.18
CA PHE A 420 -9.54 -14.86 -0.26
C PHE A 420 -8.90 -13.62 0.36
N ILE A 421 -8.03 -13.79 1.36
CA ILE A 421 -7.15 -12.74 1.87
C ILE A 421 -5.85 -12.71 1.05
N ASP A 422 -5.27 -13.88 0.77
CA ASP A 422 -4.01 -13.98 0.00
C ASP A 422 -4.19 -13.60 -1.49
N TYR A 423 -5.29 -14.06 -2.11
CA TYR A 423 -5.67 -13.82 -3.51
C TYR A 423 -7.16 -13.45 -3.62
N PRO A 424 -7.51 -12.17 -3.37
CA PRO A 424 -8.90 -11.69 -3.41
C PRO A 424 -9.64 -11.98 -4.72
N GLU A 425 -8.93 -12.08 -5.84
CA GLU A 425 -9.47 -12.41 -7.16
C GLU A 425 -10.10 -13.81 -7.23
N PHE A 426 -9.74 -14.73 -6.32
CA PHE A 426 -10.36 -16.05 -6.28
C PHE A 426 -11.86 -16.00 -5.99
N ALA A 427 -12.36 -14.94 -5.35
CA ALA A 427 -13.79 -14.75 -5.14
C ALA A 427 -14.56 -14.68 -6.48
N GLU A 428 -14.12 -13.78 -7.36
CA GLU A 428 -14.70 -13.59 -8.70
C GLU A 428 -14.44 -14.81 -9.60
N MET A 429 -13.25 -15.42 -9.52
CA MET A 429 -12.95 -16.61 -10.32
C MET A 429 -13.82 -17.83 -9.97
N ILE A 430 -14.42 -17.88 -8.78
CA ILE A 430 -15.30 -18.97 -8.35
C ILE A 430 -16.78 -18.63 -8.54
N TRP A 431 -17.19 -17.39 -8.19
CA TRP A 431 -18.60 -17.00 -8.09
C TRP A 431 -19.01 -15.74 -8.88
N GLY A 432 -18.05 -15.07 -9.54
CA GLY A 432 -18.26 -13.86 -10.33
C GLY A 432 -18.88 -14.06 -11.70
#